data_AF-A0A314ZSV2-F1
#
_entry.id   AF-A0A314ZSV2-F1
#
_cell.length_a   1.000
_cell.length_b   1.000
_cell.length_c   1.000
_cell.angle_alpha   90.00
_cell.angle_beta   90.00
_cell.angle_gamma   90.00
#
_symmetry.space_group_name_H-M   'P 1'
#
loop_
_entity.id
_entity.type
_entity.pdbx_description
1 polymer ?
#
loop_
_entity_poly.entity_id
_entity_poly.type
_entity_poly.pdbx_seq_one_letter_code
_entity_poly.pdbx_strand_id
1 'polypeptide(L)'
;MMQELSTIDDLPASNVELEPERIEDGKDGGPAFHCDLYDTELVHKIAQVFIPGLATACVDNTSGDIFWTPASVAADVRKEMVEYITQRSENFVAESVILEGGTDAQVSDHPYDIISDFVDDFASSKRNLFSRVSGWLLSEKREDKIDDFVQEMEINGFWLLDRRETIAQSLLKNVDFKNEHHCNMKFNSPVELAEHVSDCSFRSMTCTNRGCSTVFCASHKEKHDSICPLKIIPCEQNCCSTIMRRDMDRHCITVCPMKLVSCPFYAVGCQSPVPHCKVEQHNSDDLHSHLLFVLQSIHKEASVEDLEKQLERLKEASSSSQLAMLEM
;
A
#
# COMPACT_ATOMS: atom_id res chain seq x y z
N MET A 1 -54.53 15.67 17.98
CA MET A 1 -54.71 16.58 16.83
C MET A 1 -53.41 16.55 16.07
N MET A 2 -53.44 15.89 14.90
CA MET A 2 -52.33 15.86 13.96
C MET A 2 -52.16 17.29 13.42
N GLN A 3 -50.93 17.78 13.40
CA GLN A 3 -50.59 19.00 12.69
C GLN A 3 -49.55 18.62 11.65
N GLU A 4 -50.00 18.72 10.40
CA GLU A 4 -49.35 18.24 9.19
C GLU A 4 -48.11 19.08 8.84
N LEU A 5 -47.08 18.37 8.36
CA LEU A 5 -45.92 18.92 7.69
C LEU A 5 -46.36 19.45 6.31
N SER A 6 -46.25 20.76 6.09
CA SER A 6 -46.40 21.35 4.76
C SER A 6 -45.06 21.33 4.03
N THR A 7 -44.94 20.41 3.08
CA THR A 7 -43.94 20.39 2.01
C THR A 7 -44.14 21.58 1.08
N ILE A 8 -43.09 22.36 0.82
CA ILE A 8 -43.04 23.34 -0.26
C ILE A 8 -41.85 22.95 -1.14
N ASP A 9 -42.13 22.06 -2.08
CA ASP A 9 -41.38 21.92 -3.34
C ASP A 9 -42.05 22.88 -4.32
N ASP A 10 -41.29 23.83 -4.90
CA ASP A 10 -41.67 24.52 -6.13
C ASP A 10 -40.52 25.43 -6.60
N LEU A 11 -39.69 24.95 -7.55
CA LEU A 11 -39.03 25.79 -8.56
C LEU A 11 -38.88 24.99 -9.88
N PRO A 12 -39.00 25.66 -11.05
CA PRO A 12 -39.58 25.05 -12.24
C PRO A 12 -38.58 24.31 -13.14
N ALA A 13 -39.04 23.19 -13.69
CA ALA A 13 -38.42 22.49 -14.80
C ALA A 13 -38.55 23.32 -16.09
N SER A 14 -37.44 23.91 -16.56
CA SER A 14 -37.33 24.37 -17.94
C SER A 14 -36.81 23.23 -18.81
N ASN A 15 -37.73 22.41 -19.32
CA ASN A 15 -37.47 21.57 -20.48
C ASN A 15 -37.29 22.48 -21.70
N VAL A 16 -36.04 22.78 -22.06
CA VAL A 16 -35.70 23.21 -23.41
C VAL A 16 -35.04 22.02 -24.06
N GLU A 17 -35.86 21.28 -24.81
CA GLU A 17 -35.45 20.23 -25.72
C GLU A 17 -34.69 20.91 -26.87
N LEU A 18 -33.36 20.99 -26.74
CA LEU A 18 -32.48 21.46 -27.80
C LEU A 18 -32.25 20.30 -28.77
N GLU A 19 -33.07 20.25 -29.81
CA GLU A 19 -32.76 19.55 -31.06
C GLU A 19 -31.38 19.99 -31.56
N PRO A 20 -30.42 19.09 -31.85
CA PRO A 20 -29.15 19.50 -32.42
C PRO A 20 -29.36 19.93 -33.87
N GLU A 21 -29.25 21.24 -34.12
CA GLU A 21 -29.14 21.78 -35.48
C GLU A 21 -27.99 21.09 -36.22
N ARG A 22 -28.31 20.49 -37.38
CA ARG A 22 -27.32 19.93 -38.30
C ARG A 22 -26.47 21.06 -38.86
N ILE A 23 -25.25 21.18 -38.35
CA ILE A 23 -24.19 21.92 -39.03
C ILE A 23 -23.54 20.93 -40.00
N GLU A 24 -23.91 21.03 -41.29
CA GLU A 24 -23.06 20.53 -42.36
C GLU A 24 -21.87 21.49 -42.46
N ASP A 25 -20.72 21.08 -41.94
CA ASP A 25 -19.45 21.70 -42.31
C ASP A 25 -18.40 20.64 -42.66
N GLY A 26 -17.64 20.94 -43.70
CA GLY A 26 -16.83 19.98 -44.44
C GLY A 26 -15.65 19.43 -43.66
N LYS A 27 -15.40 18.13 -43.86
CA LYS A 27 -14.15 17.39 -43.59
C LYS A 27 -13.01 18.18 -42.94
N ASP A 28 -12.90 18.02 -41.63
CA ASP A 28 -11.65 17.61 -40.98
C ASP A 28 -11.99 16.55 -39.93
N GLY A 29 -12.06 15.29 -40.40
CA GLY A 29 -12.54 14.14 -39.62
C GLY A 29 -11.48 13.64 -38.65
N GLY A 30 -11.12 14.47 -37.67
CA GLY A 30 -10.29 14.05 -36.54
C GLY A 30 -11.02 12.99 -35.68
N PRO A 31 -10.28 12.17 -34.92
CA PRO A 31 -10.88 11.23 -33.98
C PRO A 31 -11.81 11.96 -32.99
N ALA A 32 -13.08 11.55 -32.94
CA ALA A 32 -14.10 12.18 -32.10
C ALA A 32 -14.21 11.57 -30.69
N PHE A 33 -13.68 10.36 -30.51
CA PHE A 33 -13.77 9.60 -29.26
C PHE A 33 -12.39 9.41 -28.65
N HIS A 34 -12.27 9.41 -27.33
CA HIS A 34 -11.02 9.18 -26.62
C HIS A 34 -11.21 8.20 -25.46
N CYS A 35 -10.16 7.49 -25.10
CA CYS A 35 -10.15 6.62 -23.94
C CYS A 35 -9.91 7.45 -22.68
N ASP A 36 -10.79 7.31 -21.69
CA ASP A 36 -10.70 8.02 -20.41
C ASP A 36 -10.11 7.15 -19.29
N LEU A 37 -9.55 5.99 -19.62
CA LEU A 37 -9.00 5.09 -18.61
C LEU A 37 -7.64 5.58 -18.10
N TYR A 38 -7.42 5.41 -16.81
CA TYR A 38 -6.25 5.85 -16.06
C TYR A 38 -5.89 4.83 -14.98
N ASP A 39 -4.72 5.02 -14.39
CA ASP A 39 -4.28 4.32 -13.20
C ASP A 39 -5.14 4.71 -11.99
N THR A 40 -6.10 3.85 -11.67
CA THR A 40 -7.03 4.02 -10.54
C THR A 40 -6.34 4.05 -9.18
N GLU A 41 -5.24 3.30 -8.99
CA GLU A 41 -4.49 3.33 -7.72
C GLU A 41 -3.80 4.69 -7.55
N LEU A 42 -3.22 5.21 -8.63
CA LEU A 42 -2.57 6.52 -8.61
C LEU A 42 -3.58 7.66 -8.38
N VAL A 43 -4.72 7.64 -9.06
CA VAL A 43 -5.80 8.62 -8.84
C VAL A 43 -6.28 8.59 -7.40
N HIS A 44 -6.49 7.41 -6.82
CA HIS A 44 -6.88 7.28 -5.43
C HIS A 44 -5.82 7.87 -4.49
N LYS A 45 -4.54 7.57 -4.74
CA LYS A 45 -3.42 8.10 -3.96
C LYS A 45 -3.33 9.63 -4.04
N ILE A 46 -3.52 10.21 -5.23
CA ILE A 46 -3.58 11.67 -5.42
C ILE A 46 -4.79 12.25 -4.66
N ALA A 47 -5.96 11.65 -4.77
CA ALA A 47 -7.16 12.12 -4.07
C ALA A 47 -6.99 12.14 -2.54
N GLN A 48 -6.17 11.25 -1.98
CA GLN A 48 -5.87 11.22 -0.56
C GLN A 48 -5.07 12.44 -0.08
N VAL A 49 -4.18 13.03 -0.90
CA VAL A 49 -3.33 14.15 -0.45
C VAL A 49 -4.10 15.47 -0.28
N PHE A 50 -5.27 15.61 -0.91
CA PHE A 50 -6.05 16.85 -0.88
C PHE A 50 -6.56 17.22 0.51
N ILE A 51 -6.96 16.24 1.34
CA ILE A 51 -7.48 16.51 2.68
C ILE A 51 -6.38 17.03 3.62
N PRO A 52 -5.22 16.34 3.77
CA PRO A 52 -4.11 16.86 4.56
C PRO A 52 -3.61 18.23 4.07
N GLY A 53 -3.51 18.43 2.75
CA GLY A 53 -3.11 19.72 2.18
C GLY A 53 -4.09 20.85 2.50
N LEU A 54 -5.40 20.58 2.35
CA LEU A 54 -6.45 21.53 2.70
C LEU A 54 -6.47 21.83 4.21
N ALA A 55 -6.38 20.81 5.05
CA ALA A 55 -6.33 20.95 6.49
C ALA A 55 -5.13 21.81 6.92
N THR A 56 -3.97 21.53 6.35
CA THR A 56 -2.75 22.32 6.54
C THR A 56 -2.98 23.79 6.18
N ALA A 57 -3.55 24.06 5.01
CA ALA A 57 -3.88 25.41 4.58
C ALA A 57 -4.83 26.13 5.56
N CYS A 58 -5.89 25.46 6.02
CA CYS A 58 -6.87 26.02 6.95
C CYS A 58 -6.28 26.31 8.34
N VAL A 59 -5.50 25.38 8.88
CA VAL A 59 -4.83 25.53 10.18
C VAL A 59 -3.80 26.65 10.13
N ASP A 60 -2.97 26.69 9.10
CA ASP A 60 -1.94 27.72 8.95
C ASP A 60 -2.54 29.11 8.66
N ASN A 61 -3.70 29.17 8.00
CA ASN A 61 -4.39 30.42 7.71
C ASN A 61 -5.04 31.04 8.96
N THR A 62 -5.57 30.20 9.85
CA THR A 62 -6.28 30.62 11.07
C THR A 62 -5.39 30.65 12.32
N SER A 63 -4.10 30.31 12.17
CA SER A 63 -3.14 30.29 13.27
C SER A 63 -2.99 31.65 13.93
N GLY A 64 -3.34 31.75 15.22
CA GLY A 64 -3.28 33.00 15.99
C GLY A 64 -4.46 33.94 15.78
N ASP A 65 -5.46 33.54 14.98
CA ASP A 65 -6.73 34.25 14.86
C ASP A 65 -7.70 33.82 16.00
N ILE A 66 -8.51 34.76 16.48
CA ILE A 66 -9.46 34.55 17.58
C ILE A 66 -10.90 34.46 17.04
N PHE A 67 -11.14 34.94 15.82
CA PHE A 67 -12.47 35.00 15.21
C PHE A 67 -12.71 33.82 14.27
N TRP A 68 -11.66 33.31 13.63
CA TRP A 68 -11.76 32.28 12.60
C TRP A 68 -11.22 30.94 13.09
N THR A 69 -11.92 29.87 12.68
CA THR A 69 -11.51 28.47 12.93
C THR A 69 -11.21 27.77 11.60
N PRO A 70 -10.41 26.69 11.59
CA PRO A 70 -10.16 25.92 10.38
C PRO A 70 -11.45 25.50 9.66
N ALA A 71 -12.45 25.05 10.42
CA ALA A 71 -13.77 24.67 9.88
C ALA A 71 -14.50 25.85 9.20
N SER A 72 -14.39 27.06 9.75
CA SER A 72 -15.08 28.24 9.20
C SER A 72 -14.55 28.71 7.85
N VAL A 73 -13.28 28.42 7.53
CA VAL A 73 -12.64 28.82 6.27
C VAL A 73 -12.55 27.69 5.24
N ALA A 74 -12.80 26.45 5.66
CA ALA A 74 -12.50 25.25 4.86
C ALA A 74 -13.20 25.21 3.49
N ALA A 75 -14.45 25.69 3.39
CA ALA A 75 -15.19 25.67 2.13
C ALA A 75 -14.56 26.59 1.08
N ASP A 76 -14.14 27.78 1.48
CA ASP A 76 -13.53 28.78 0.61
C ASP A 76 -12.10 28.37 0.25
N VAL A 77 -11.30 27.95 1.24
CA VAL A 77 -9.93 27.47 1.00
C VAL A 77 -9.92 26.25 0.07
N ARG A 78 -10.89 25.34 0.18
CA ARG A 78 -11.04 24.22 -0.75
C ARG A 78 -11.26 24.69 -2.18
N LYS A 79 -12.14 25.67 -2.38
CA LYS A 79 -12.43 26.20 -3.72
C LYS A 79 -11.17 26.83 -4.33
N GLU A 80 -10.49 27.67 -3.56
CA GLU A 80 -9.23 28.28 -3.97
C GLU A 80 -8.14 27.24 -4.27
N MET A 81 -8.08 26.16 -3.48
CA MET A 81 -7.13 25.06 -3.69
C MET A 81 -7.37 24.37 -5.02
N VAL A 82 -8.61 24.00 -5.32
CA VAL A 82 -8.97 23.33 -6.58
C VAL A 82 -8.67 24.23 -7.78
N GLU A 83 -9.05 25.51 -7.72
CA GLU A 83 -8.74 26.47 -8.77
C GLU A 83 -7.22 26.61 -9.00
N TYR A 84 -6.45 26.72 -7.92
CA TYR A 84 -5.00 26.82 -7.99
C TYR A 84 -4.33 25.58 -8.60
N ILE A 85 -4.62 24.38 -8.09
CA ILE A 85 -3.98 23.15 -8.56
C ILE A 85 -4.39 22.80 -10.00
N THR A 86 -5.65 23.09 -10.39
CA THR A 86 -6.10 22.94 -11.77
C THR A 86 -5.33 23.86 -12.69
N GLN A 87 -5.26 25.15 -12.39
CA GLN A 87 -4.51 26.11 -13.20
C GLN A 87 -3.03 25.76 -13.31
N ARG A 88 -2.41 25.28 -12.22
CA ARG A 88 -0.99 24.88 -12.21
C ARG A 88 -0.75 23.64 -13.05
N SER A 89 -1.67 22.66 -13.01
CA SER A 89 -1.59 21.47 -13.84
C SER A 89 -1.74 21.76 -15.33
N GLU A 90 -2.64 22.67 -15.72
CA GLU A 90 -2.86 23.04 -17.13
C GLU A 90 -1.63 23.72 -17.74
N ASN A 91 -0.88 24.48 -16.94
CA ASN A 91 0.33 25.16 -17.38
C ASN A 91 1.60 24.30 -17.24
N PHE A 92 1.50 23.09 -16.65
CA PHE A 92 2.67 22.27 -16.30
C PHE A 92 3.57 21.96 -17.49
N VAL A 93 2.99 21.55 -18.63
CA VAL A 93 3.76 21.21 -19.85
C VAL A 93 4.47 22.44 -20.42
N ALA A 94 3.85 23.63 -20.34
CA ALA A 94 4.48 24.86 -20.80
C ALA A 94 5.63 25.28 -19.87
N GLU A 95 5.48 25.09 -18.56
CA GLU A 95 6.51 25.41 -17.57
C GLU A 95 7.69 24.43 -17.61
N SER A 96 7.45 23.13 -17.81
CA SER A 96 8.50 22.11 -17.84
C SER A 96 9.42 22.25 -19.07
N VAL A 97 8.87 22.60 -20.24
CA VAL A 97 9.64 22.87 -21.47
C VAL A 97 10.56 24.10 -21.32
N ILE A 98 10.19 25.07 -20.48
CA ILE A 98 11.01 26.26 -20.21
C ILE A 98 12.18 25.92 -19.25
N LEU A 99 11.98 24.97 -18.34
CA LEU A 99 12.94 24.59 -17.30
C LEU A 99 14.02 23.62 -17.75
N GLU A 100 13.85 22.90 -18.87
CA GLU A 100 14.92 22.08 -19.48
C GLU A 100 16.19 22.90 -19.86
N GLY A 101 16.12 24.24 -19.80
CA GLY A 101 17.26 25.15 -19.98
C GLY A 101 18.02 25.56 -18.71
N GLY A 102 17.64 25.11 -17.50
CA GLY A 102 18.26 25.61 -16.26
C GLY A 102 18.11 24.77 -14.99
N THR A 103 19.28 24.41 -14.42
CA THR A 103 19.60 23.87 -13.07
C THR A 103 19.23 22.41 -12.74
N ASP A 104 20.26 21.68 -12.28
CA ASP A 104 20.33 20.27 -11.81
C ASP A 104 19.46 19.93 -10.57
N ALA A 105 18.27 20.51 -10.41
CA ALA A 105 17.31 20.03 -9.42
C ALA A 105 16.59 18.80 -9.99
N GLN A 106 16.73 17.64 -9.35
CA GLN A 106 15.96 16.44 -9.70
C GLN A 106 14.48 16.66 -9.36
N VAL A 107 13.76 17.35 -10.25
CA VAL A 107 12.29 17.43 -10.20
C VAL A 107 11.77 16.04 -10.54
N SER A 108 10.94 15.46 -9.66
CA SER A 108 10.35 14.15 -9.93
C SER A 108 9.40 14.26 -11.12
N ASP A 109 9.55 13.35 -12.08
CA ASP A 109 8.65 13.23 -13.23
C ASP A 109 7.33 12.51 -12.89
N HIS A 110 7.20 11.98 -11.66
CA HIS A 110 6.06 11.15 -11.30
C HIS A 110 4.83 12.00 -10.95
N PRO A 111 3.64 11.77 -11.57
CA PRO A 111 2.45 12.62 -11.40
C PRO A 111 2.02 12.87 -9.95
N TYR A 112 2.15 11.85 -9.08
CA TYR A 112 1.85 12.01 -7.65
C TYR A 112 2.71 13.08 -6.99
N ASP A 113 4.01 13.09 -7.26
CA ASP A 113 4.95 14.02 -6.62
C ASP A 113 4.66 15.44 -7.10
N ILE A 114 4.48 15.61 -8.42
CA ILE A 114 4.13 16.89 -9.05
C ILE A 114 2.85 17.48 -8.44
N ILE A 115 1.78 16.67 -8.32
CA ILE A 115 0.51 17.15 -7.77
C ILE A 115 0.62 17.39 -6.26
N SER A 116 1.37 16.57 -5.53
CA SER A 116 1.66 16.80 -4.11
C SER A 116 2.38 18.13 -3.91
N ASP A 117 3.38 18.44 -4.74
CA ASP A 117 4.10 19.70 -4.69
C ASP A 117 3.15 20.89 -4.93
N PHE A 118 2.20 20.78 -5.87
CA PHE A 118 1.19 21.83 -6.09
C PHE A 118 0.31 22.05 -4.85
N VAL A 119 -0.06 20.96 -4.16
CA VAL A 119 -0.84 21.00 -2.93
C VAL A 119 -0.05 21.66 -1.79
N ASP A 120 1.23 21.31 -1.65
CA ASP A 120 2.12 21.86 -0.63
C ASP A 120 2.48 23.33 -0.87
N ASP A 121 2.68 23.72 -2.13
CA ASP A 121 2.85 25.10 -2.58
C ASP A 121 1.60 25.93 -2.22
N PHE A 122 0.41 25.40 -2.52
CA PHE A 122 -0.85 26.05 -2.16
C PHE A 122 -0.97 26.22 -0.64
N ALA A 123 -0.76 25.16 0.13
CA ALA A 123 -0.86 25.22 1.58
C ALA A 123 0.13 26.24 2.17
N SER A 124 1.36 26.26 1.65
CA SER A 124 2.38 27.24 2.03
C SER A 124 1.99 28.68 1.69
N SER A 125 1.26 28.90 0.59
CA SER A 125 0.75 30.22 0.21
C SER A 125 -0.30 30.79 1.17
N LYS A 126 -0.98 29.93 1.96
CA LYS A 126 -2.03 30.32 2.90
C LYS A 126 -1.53 30.68 4.30
N ARG A 127 -0.21 30.58 4.55
CA ARG A 127 0.42 30.93 5.82
C ARG A 127 0.28 32.41 6.16
N ASN A 128 -0.09 32.68 7.41
CA ASN A 128 -0.14 34.01 8.01
C ASN A 128 1.15 34.34 8.81
N LEU A 129 1.22 35.52 9.43
CA LEU A 129 2.43 35.97 10.15
C LEU A 129 2.86 35.03 11.29
N PHE A 130 1.92 34.40 11.99
CA PHE A 130 2.22 33.49 13.09
C PHE A 130 2.60 32.09 12.60
N SER A 131 2.00 31.62 11.50
CA SER A 131 2.35 30.32 10.92
C SER A 131 3.67 30.31 10.15
N ARG A 132 4.30 31.48 9.95
CA ARG A 132 5.66 31.63 9.38
C ARG A 132 6.78 31.52 10.42
N VAL A 133 6.45 31.43 11.71
CA VAL A 133 7.45 31.28 12.77
C VAL A 133 8.03 29.87 12.74
N SER A 134 9.36 29.73 12.61
CA SER A 134 10.02 28.42 12.50
C SER A 134 9.69 27.46 13.66
N GLY A 135 9.47 28.00 14.87
CA GLY A 135 9.05 27.22 16.03
C GLY A 135 7.59 26.73 15.99
N TRP A 136 6.73 27.35 15.19
CA TRP A 136 5.37 26.86 14.91
C TRP A 136 5.40 25.77 13.84
N LEU A 137 6.19 25.96 12.78
CA LEU A 137 6.29 25.00 11.67
C LEU A 137 6.80 23.62 12.10
N LEU A 138 7.66 23.57 13.12
CA LEU A 138 8.21 22.33 13.70
C LEU A 138 7.47 21.90 14.99
N SER A 139 6.28 22.45 15.26
CA SER A 139 5.58 22.19 16.51
C SER A 139 4.69 20.94 16.40
N GLU A 140 4.88 19.99 17.30
CA GLU A 140 3.96 18.84 17.49
C GLU A 140 2.51 19.30 17.64
N LYS A 141 2.28 20.42 18.35
CA LYS A 141 0.95 21.02 18.52
C LYS A 141 0.30 21.46 17.20
N ARG A 142 1.09 21.81 16.19
CA ARG A 142 0.58 22.15 14.86
C ARG A 142 0.16 20.87 14.13
N GLU A 143 0.98 19.84 14.19
CA GLU A 143 0.70 18.53 13.59
C GLU A 143 -0.57 17.92 14.20
N ASP A 144 -0.69 17.90 15.53
CA ASP A 144 -1.89 17.43 16.24
C ASP A 144 -3.17 18.14 15.74
N LYS A 145 -3.11 19.47 15.57
CA LYS A 145 -4.25 20.24 15.07
C LYS A 145 -4.62 19.91 13.63
N ILE A 146 -3.63 19.59 12.80
CA ILE A 146 -3.87 19.20 11.41
C ILE A 146 -4.53 17.82 11.40
N ASP A 147 -3.98 16.87 12.14
CA ASP A 147 -4.50 15.50 12.21
C ASP A 147 -5.92 15.45 12.80
N ASP A 148 -6.17 16.18 13.89
CA ASP A 148 -7.51 16.34 14.47
C ASP A 148 -8.51 16.89 13.44
N PHE A 149 -8.09 17.88 12.65
CA PHE A 149 -8.95 18.50 11.65
C PHE A 149 -9.15 17.63 10.41
N VAL A 150 -8.13 16.90 9.96
CA VAL A 150 -8.24 15.88 8.92
C VAL A 150 -9.28 14.84 9.34
N GLN A 151 -9.17 14.32 10.57
CA GLN A 151 -10.11 13.34 11.09
C GLN A 151 -11.54 13.91 11.17
N GLU A 152 -11.71 15.15 11.62
CA GLU A 152 -12.99 15.84 11.63
C GLU A 152 -13.60 15.92 10.21
N MET A 153 -12.82 16.33 9.22
CA MET A 153 -13.26 16.45 7.83
C MET A 153 -13.68 15.11 7.23
N GLU A 154 -12.98 14.03 7.55
CA GLU A 154 -13.29 12.68 7.08
C GLU A 154 -14.54 12.12 7.74
N ILE A 155 -14.68 12.24 9.07
CA ILE A 155 -15.87 11.78 9.80
C ILE A 155 -17.12 12.52 9.34
N ASN A 156 -17.01 13.83 9.09
CA ASN A 156 -18.13 14.65 8.65
C ASN A 156 -18.41 14.54 7.15
N GLY A 157 -17.59 13.80 6.39
CA GLY A 157 -17.73 13.69 4.94
C GLY A 157 -17.61 15.03 4.21
N PHE A 158 -16.81 15.97 4.74
CA PHE A 158 -16.69 17.34 4.23
C PHE A 158 -16.28 17.38 2.75
N TRP A 159 -15.42 16.45 2.34
CA TRP A 159 -14.98 16.28 0.96
C TRP A 159 -14.94 14.80 0.58
N LEU A 160 -16.05 14.34 0.00
CA LEU A 160 -16.24 12.96 -0.44
C LEU A 160 -15.13 12.50 -1.39
N LEU A 161 -14.72 11.23 -1.25
CA LEU A 161 -13.65 10.62 -2.04
C LEU A 161 -13.91 10.71 -3.54
N ASP A 162 -15.11 10.38 -4.02
CA ASP A 162 -15.44 10.40 -5.46
C ASP A 162 -15.23 11.79 -6.09
N ARG A 163 -15.50 12.85 -5.33
CA ARG A 163 -15.28 14.24 -5.78
C ARG A 163 -13.78 14.55 -5.86
N ARG A 164 -12.99 14.05 -4.91
CA ARG A 164 -11.53 14.18 -4.92
C ARG A 164 -10.93 13.39 -6.07
N GLU A 165 -11.39 12.17 -6.31
CA GLU A 165 -10.94 11.35 -7.43
C GLU A 165 -11.25 11.98 -8.79
N THR A 166 -12.41 12.64 -8.94
CA THR A 166 -12.73 13.40 -10.17
C THR A 166 -11.71 14.50 -10.46
N ILE A 167 -11.31 15.25 -9.42
CA ILE A 167 -10.29 16.30 -9.56
C ILE A 167 -8.94 15.66 -9.86
N ALA A 168 -8.55 14.64 -9.11
CA ALA A 168 -7.29 13.92 -9.31
C ALA A 168 -7.15 13.35 -10.74
N GLN A 169 -8.23 12.84 -11.33
CA GLN A 169 -8.25 12.37 -12.73
C GLN A 169 -7.93 13.50 -13.70
N SER A 170 -8.53 14.67 -13.52
CA SER A 170 -8.26 15.83 -14.38
C SER A 170 -6.81 16.30 -14.24
N LEU A 171 -6.29 16.37 -13.01
CA LEU A 171 -4.90 16.76 -12.77
C LEU A 171 -3.92 15.76 -13.37
N LEU A 172 -4.18 14.46 -13.20
CA LEU A 172 -3.34 13.38 -13.74
C LEU A 172 -3.18 13.51 -15.26
N LYS A 173 -4.29 13.70 -15.99
CA LYS A 173 -4.26 13.90 -17.45
C LYS A 173 -3.41 15.11 -17.87
N ASN A 174 -3.39 16.17 -17.07
CA ASN A 174 -2.63 17.38 -17.38
C ASN A 174 -1.13 17.21 -17.12
N VAL A 175 -0.74 16.47 -16.07
CA VAL A 175 0.67 16.33 -15.68
C VAL A 175 1.36 15.09 -16.26
N ASP A 176 0.62 14.05 -16.63
CA ASP A 176 1.16 12.81 -17.23
C ASP A 176 1.41 12.96 -18.73
N PHE A 177 2.27 13.90 -19.14
CA PHE A 177 2.54 14.17 -20.56
C PHE A 177 3.16 12.99 -21.32
N LYS A 178 3.81 12.05 -20.61
CA LYS A 178 4.35 10.81 -21.17
C LYS A 178 3.28 9.73 -21.37
N ASN A 179 2.08 9.92 -20.81
CA ASN A 179 0.95 8.96 -20.85
C ASN A 179 1.33 7.60 -20.24
N GLU A 180 2.11 7.61 -19.17
CA GLU A 180 2.55 6.40 -18.45
C GLU A 180 1.46 5.88 -17.51
N HIS A 181 0.54 6.76 -17.10
CA HIS A 181 -0.49 6.52 -16.10
C HIS A 181 -1.91 6.80 -16.60
N HIS A 182 -2.09 7.25 -17.84
CA HIS A 182 -3.40 7.35 -18.47
C HIS A 182 -3.36 7.00 -19.96
N CYS A 183 -4.53 6.65 -20.51
CA CYS A 183 -4.67 6.37 -21.93
C CYS A 183 -4.90 7.66 -22.73
N ASN A 184 -4.12 7.85 -23.80
CA ASN A 184 -4.24 8.95 -24.77
C ASN A 184 -4.86 8.47 -26.11
N MET A 185 -5.22 7.19 -26.23
CA MET A 185 -5.73 6.68 -27.51
C MET A 185 -7.06 7.35 -27.92
N LYS A 186 -7.15 7.70 -29.20
CA LYS A 186 -8.32 8.33 -29.82
C LYS A 186 -8.87 7.47 -30.96
N PHE A 187 -10.17 7.52 -31.17
CA PHE A 187 -10.92 6.62 -32.06
C PHE A 187 -11.92 7.40 -32.91
N ASN A 188 -12.27 6.84 -34.07
CA ASN A 188 -13.21 7.47 -35.01
C ASN A 188 -14.65 6.99 -34.79
N SER A 189 -14.83 5.91 -34.03
CA SER A 189 -16.14 5.36 -33.71
C SER A 189 -16.23 4.89 -32.26
N PRO A 190 -17.45 4.84 -31.67
CA PRO A 190 -17.64 4.29 -30.34
C PRO A 190 -17.39 2.78 -30.27
N VAL A 191 -17.49 2.06 -31.39
CA VAL A 191 -17.21 0.62 -31.47
C VAL A 191 -15.72 0.35 -31.29
N GLU A 192 -14.87 1.08 -32.03
CA GLU A 192 -13.41 0.99 -31.88
C GLU A 192 -12.95 1.35 -30.45
N LEU A 193 -13.56 2.37 -29.84
CA LEU A 193 -13.29 2.73 -28.44
C LEU A 193 -13.68 1.59 -27.49
N ALA A 194 -14.84 0.96 -27.67
CA ALA A 194 -15.29 -0.13 -26.82
C ALA A 194 -14.39 -1.36 -26.92
N GLU A 195 -13.94 -1.71 -28.14
CA GLU A 195 -12.96 -2.77 -28.37
C GLU A 195 -11.64 -2.45 -27.64
N HIS A 196 -11.14 -1.23 -27.78
CA HIS A 196 -9.95 -0.79 -27.05
C HIS A 196 -10.11 -0.86 -25.53
N VAL A 197 -11.21 -0.36 -24.97
CA VAL A 197 -11.44 -0.34 -23.51
C VAL A 197 -11.33 -1.75 -22.92
N SER A 198 -11.74 -2.77 -23.67
CA SER A 198 -11.65 -4.17 -23.24
C SER A 198 -10.22 -4.71 -23.17
N ASP A 199 -9.29 -4.14 -23.95
CA ASP A 199 -7.88 -4.53 -24.01
C ASP A 199 -6.93 -3.52 -23.34
N CYS A 200 -7.43 -2.34 -22.97
CA CYS A 200 -6.65 -1.25 -22.40
C CYS A 200 -5.87 -1.70 -21.14
N SER A 201 -4.61 -1.28 -21.02
CA SER A 201 -3.76 -1.57 -19.86
C SER A 201 -4.31 -0.95 -18.57
N PHE A 202 -5.07 0.13 -18.66
CA PHE A 202 -5.68 0.82 -17.53
C PHE A 202 -7.08 0.30 -17.18
N ARG A 203 -7.61 -0.68 -17.92
CA ARG A 203 -8.93 -1.25 -17.63
C ARG A 203 -8.94 -1.87 -16.23
N SER A 204 -10.07 -1.72 -15.56
CA SER A 204 -10.31 -2.32 -14.25
C SER A 204 -10.39 -3.85 -14.36
N MET A 205 -9.71 -4.55 -13.47
CA MET A 205 -9.76 -6.00 -13.32
C MET A 205 -9.94 -6.37 -11.85
N THR A 206 -10.65 -7.46 -11.59
CA THR A 206 -10.73 -8.06 -10.25
C THR A 206 -9.75 -9.22 -10.14
N CYS A 207 -9.16 -9.39 -8.96
CA CYS A 207 -8.29 -10.54 -8.68
C CYS A 207 -9.00 -11.88 -8.96
N THR A 208 -8.29 -12.81 -9.60
CA THR A 208 -8.81 -14.15 -9.89
C THR A 208 -8.60 -15.14 -8.73
N ASN A 209 -7.80 -14.78 -7.72
CA ASN A 209 -7.61 -15.62 -6.54
C ASN A 209 -8.89 -15.69 -5.71
N ARG A 210 -9.32 -16.91 -5.37
CA ARG A 210 -10.59 -17.16 -4.68
C ARG A 210 -10.67 -16.36 -3.37
N GLY A 211 -11.69 -15.52 -3.27
CA GLY A 211 -11.98 -14.71 -2.08
C GLY A 211 -11.27 -13.35 -2.05
N CYS A 212 -10.44 -13.03 -3.05
CA CYS A 212 -9.85 -11.71 -3.19
C CYS A 212 -10.80 -10.83 -4.01
N SER A 213 -11.26 -9.72 -3.43
CA SER A 213 -12.13 -8.74 -4.09
C SER A 213 -11.39 -7.48 -4.50
N THR A 214 -10.05 -7.50 -4.49
CA THR A 214 -9.25 -6.34 -4.89
C THR A 214 -9.46 -6.07 -6.38
N VAL A 215 -9.71 -4.80 -6.69
CA VAL A 215 -9.84 -4.26 -8.03
C VAL A 215 -8.59 -3.43 -8.34
N PHE A 216 -8.00 -3.61 -9.51
CA PHE A 216 -6.77 -2.93 -9.95
C PHE A 216 -6.74 -2.80 -11.47
N CYS A 217 -5.90 -1.91 -12.00
CA CYS A 217 -5.68 -1.77 -13.44
C CYS A 217 -4.94 -2.98 -14.03
N ALA A 218 -5.18 -3.32 -15.29
CA ALA A 218 -4.51 -4.45 -15.92
C ALA A 218 -2.98 -4.39 -15.88
N SER A 219 -2.40 -3.19 -15.98
CA SER A 219 -0.97 -2.91 -15.79
C SER A 219 -0.45 -3.32 -14.41
N HIS A 220 -1.29 -3.33 -13.37
CA HIS A 220 -0.92 -3.64 -11.99
C HIS A 220 -1.12 -5.10 -11.60
N LYS A 221 -1.53 -5.96 -12.54
CA LYS A 221 -1.78 -7.37 -12.29
C LYS A 221 -0.59 -8.08 -11.64
N GLU A 222 0.62 -7.87 -12.15
CA GLU A 222 1.83 -8.53 -11.64
C GLU A 222 2.20 -8.03 -10.24
N LYS A 223 2.11 -6.70 -10.03
CA LYS A 223 2.30 -6.07 -8.71
C LYS A 223 1.33 -6.68 -7.69
N HIS A 224 0.03 -6.71 -8.00
CA HIS A 224 -0.97 -7.32 -7.11
C HIS A 224 -0.69 -8.81 -6.87
N ASP A 225 -0.43 -9.58 -7.92
CA ASP A 225 -0.16 -11.02 -7.83
C ASP A 225 1.06 -11.33 -6.92
N SER A 226 2.07 -10.45 -6.92
CA SER A 226 3.24 -10.58 -6.06
C SER A 226 2.94 -10.38 -4.57
N ILE A 227 1.91 -9.60 -4.23
CA ILE A 227 1.53 -9.25 -2.84
C ILE A 227 0.20 -9.86 -2.39
N CYS A 228 -0.55 -10.52 -3.28
CA CYS A 228 -1.90 -10.97 -3.00
C CYS A 228 -1.92 -11.92 -1.78
N PRO A 229 -2.63 -11.57 -0.69
CA PRO A 229 -2.62 -12.35 0.55
C PRO A 229 -3.30 -13.73 0.40
N LEU A 230 -4.19 -13.85 -0.58
CA LEU A 230 -4.97 -15.06 -0.85
C LEU A 230 -4.37 -15.92 -1.96
N LYS A 231 -3.25 -15.50 -2.54
CA LYS A 231 -2.51 -16.32 -3.50
C LYS A 231 -1.92 -17.53 -2.80
N ILE A 232 -2.11 -18.70 -3.39
CA ILE A 232 -1.51 -19.95 -2.93
C ILE A 232 -0.10 -20.04 -3.51
N ILE A 233 0.91 -20.11 -2.64
CA ILE A 233 2.33 -20.12 -2.99
C ILE A 233 3.04 -21.31 -2.30
N PRO A 234 4.16 -21.81 -2.84
CA PRO A 234 4.94 -22.83 -2.16
C PRO A 234 5.47 -22.35 -0.81
N CYS A 235 5.63 -23.27 0.14
CA CYS A 235 6.21 -22.97 1.44
C CYS A 235 7.62 -22.37 1.33
N GLU A 236 7.88 -21.27 2.04
CA GLU A 236 9.19 -20.59 2.05
C GLU A 236 10.30 -21.43 2.71
N GLN A 237 9.93 -22.37 3.60
CA GLN A 237 10.85 -23.35 4.17
C GLN A 237 11.04 -24.58 3.28
N ASN A 238 10.54 -24.54 2.04
CA ASN A 238 10.66 -25.60 1.03
C ASN A 238 10.08 -26.96 1.48
N CYS A 239 9.03 -26.97 2.30
CA CYS A 239 8.24 -28.18 2.51
C CYS A 239 7.33 -28.45 1.29
N CYS A 240 6.72 -29.64 1.21
CA CYS A 240 5.88 -30.03 0.07
C CYS A 240 4.50 -29.34 0.01
N SER A 241 4.19 -28.43 0.94
CA SER A 241 2.87 -27.78 1.02
C SER A 241 2.82 -26.49 0.20
N THR A 242 1.64 -26.19 -0.34
CA THR A 242 1.30 -24.88 -0.88
C THR A 242 0.30 -24.21 0.04
N ILE A 243 0.57 -22.96 0.41
CA ILE A 243 -0.10 -22.24 1.49
C ILE A 243 -0.57 -20.88 0.96
N MET A 244 -1.72 -20.38 1.44
CA MET A 244 -2.09 -18.99 1.18
C MET A 244 -1.02 -18.07 1.77
N ARG A 245 -0.59 -17.05 1.03
CA ARG A 245 0.48 -16.13 1.46
C ARG A 245 0.26 -15.61 2.89
N ARG A 246 -0.96 -15.18 3.23
CA ARG A 246 -1.29 -14.68 4.58
C ARG A 246 -1.13 -15.70 5.71
N ASP A 247 -1.18 -16.99 5.38
CA ASP A 247 -1.13 -18.11 6.33
C ASP A 247 0.28 -18.71 6.41
N MET A 248 1.24 -18.20 5.61
CA MET A 248 2.61 -18.71 5.50
C MET A 248 3.34 -18.70 6.85
N ASP A 249 3.35 -17.57 7.53
CA ASP A 249 4.01 -17.42 8.83
C ASP A 249 3.47 -18.43 9.84
N ARG A 250 2.13 -18.50 9.95
CA ARG A 250 1.47 -19.45 10.85
C ARG A 250 1.87 -20.89 10.51
N HIS A 251 1.88 -21.26 9.24
CA HIS A 251 2.31 -22.59 8.80
C HIS A 251 3.76 -22.87 9.24
N CYS A 252 4.69 -21.96 8.91
CA CYS A 252 6.12 -22.07 9.21
C CYS A 252 6.41 -22.21 10.71
N ILE A 253 5.61 -21.59 11.59
CA ILE A 253 5.83 -21.65 13.04
C ILE A 253 5.02 -22.74 13.76
N THR A 254 4.02 -23.38 13.14
CA THR A 254 3.15 -24.34 13.84
C THR A 254 3.27 -25.75 13.29
N VAL A 255 2.92 -25.94 12.03
CA VAL A 255 2.67 -27.26 11.42
C VAL A 255 3.66 -27.62 10.33
N CYS A 256 4.55 -26.71 9.94
CA CYS A 256 5.54 -26.99 8.92
C CYS A 256 6.52 -28.09 9.38
N PRO A 257 6.74 -29.15 8.60
CA PRO A 257 7.72 -30.19 8.94
C PRO A 257 9.16 -29.67 8.93
N MET A 258 9.42 -28.55 8.24
CA MET A 258 10.73 -27.89 8.17
C MET A 258 10.94 -26.86 9.29
N LYS A 259 9.95 -26.63 10.14
CA LYS A 259 10.07 -25.75 11.30
C LYS A 259 11.26 -26.20 12.17
N LEU A 260 12.09 -25.25 12.57
CA LEU A 260 13.17 -25.51 13.52
C LEU A 260 12.61 -25.74 14.92
N VAL A 261 13.05 -26.83 15.55
CA VAL A 261 12.74 -27.19 16.93
C VAL A 261 14.04 -27.46 17.69
N SER A 262 14.00 -27.29 19.01
CA SER A 262 15.10 -27.67 19.89
C SER A 262 15.23 -29.19 19.93
N CYS A 263 16.47 -29.67 19.88
CA CYS A 263 16.77 -31.08 20.14
C CYS A 263 16.23 -31.50 21.53
N PRO A 264 15.72 -32.74 21.71
CA PRO A 264 15.32 -33.24 23.02
C PRO A 264 16.44 -33.16 24.09
N PHE A 265 17.71 -33.19 23.68
CA PHE A 265 18.88 -33.04 24.55
C PHE A 265 19.30 -31.58 24.80
N TYR A 266 18.44 -30.60 24.45
CA TYR A 266 18.73 -29.18 24.65
C TYR A 266 19.05 -28.83 26.11
N ALA A 267 18.27 -29.40 27.05
CA ALA A 267 18.46 -29.15 28.48
C ALA A 267 19.82 -29.62 29.02
N VAL A 268 20.49 -30.56 28.34
CA VAL A 268 21.79 -31.10 28.75
C VAL A 268 22.96 -30.58 27.92
N GLY A 269 22.72 -29.77 26.88
CA GLY A 269 23.79 -29.06 26.16
C GLY A 269 23.67 -29.03 24.64
N CYS A 270 22.76 -29.81 24.03
CA CYS A 270 22.62 -29.82 22.58
C CYS A 270 21.82 -28.60 22.07
N GLN A 271 22.52 -27.54 21.65
CA GLN A 271 21.90 -26.30 21.18
C GLN A 271 21.57 -26.29 19.67
N SER A 272 21.68 -27.44 18.99
CA SER A 272 21.43 -27.52 17.54
C SER A 272 19.96 -27.22 17.21
N PRO A 273 19.68 -26.26 16.31
CA PRO A 273 18.35 -26.07 15.74
C PRO A 273 18.12 -27.13 14.65
N VAL A 274 17.10 -27.96 14.81
CA VAL A 274 16.86 -29.09 13.91
C VAL A 274 15.49 -28.95 13.24
N PRO A 275 15.36 -29.12 11.91
CA PRO A 275 14.06 -29.25 11.28
C PRO A 275 13.26 -30.38 11.94
N HIS A 276 11.99 -30.14 12.25
CA HIS A 276 11.15 -31.11 12.97
C HIS A 276 11.17 -32.50 12.33
N CYS A 277 11.11 -32.58 11.00
CA CYS A 277 11.17 -33.85 10.26
C CYS A 277 12.55 -34.57 10.29
N LYS A 278 13.59 -33.93 10.81
CA LYS A 278 14.96 -34.45 10.88
C LYS A 278 15.45 -34.73 12.31
N VAL A 279 14.60 -34.54 13.32
CA VAL A 279 14.99 -34.75 14.72
C VAL A 279 15.46 -36.16 15.00
N GLU A 280 14.75 -37.19 14.50
CA GLU A 280 15.15 -38.59 14.70
C GLU A 280 16.49 -38.92 14.03
N GLN A 281 16.73 -38.35 12.84
CA GLN A 281 17.99 -38.51 12.13
C GLN A 281 19.14 -37.85 12.92
N HIS A 282 18.97 -36.60 13.36
CA HIS A 282 19.94 -35.89 14.21
C HIS A 282 20.26 -36.68 15.50
N ASN A 283 19.24 -37.21 16.18
CA ASN A 283 19.43 -38.01 17.40
C ASN A 283 20.25 -39.28 17.15
N SER A 284 20.16 -39.85 15.96
CA SER A 284 20.93 -41.04 15.58
C SER A 284 22.36 -40.67 15.19
N ASP A 285 22.53 -39.62 14.39
CA ASP A 285 23.83 -39.17 13.87
C ASP A 285 24.72 -38.57 14.99
N ASP A 286 24.11 -37.88 15.96
CA ASP A 286 24.80 -37.18 17.06
C ASP A 286 24.74 -37.92 18.40
N LEU A 287 24.35 -39.20 18.41
CA LEU A 287 24.15 -40.00 19.62
C LEU A 287 25.34 -39.94 20.59
N HIS A 288 26.57 -40.01 20.06
CA HIS A 288 27.80 -39.91 20.86
C HIS A 288 27.86 -38.61 21.67
N SER A 289 27.65 -37.48 20.99
CA SER A 289 27.68 -36.15 21.58
C SER A 289 26.55 -35.98 22.59
N HIS A 290 25.35 -36.48 22.28
CA HIS A 290 24.21 -36.48 23.20
C HIS A 290 24.50 -37.24 24.49
N LEU A 291 25.11 -38.43 24.40
CA LEU A 291 25.52 -39.21 25.58
C LEU A 291 26.59 -38.49 26.40
N LEU A 292 27.55 -37.83 25.75
CA LEU A 292 28.57 -37.03 26.44
C LEU A 292 27.94 -35.86 27.20
N PHE A 293 26.99 -35.14 26.61
CA PHE A 293 26.22 -34.08 27.29
C PHE A 293 25.48 -34.61 28.52
N VAL A 294 24.84 -35.78 28.41
CA VAL A 294 24.18 -36.43 29.55
C VAL A 294 25.20 -36.74 30.66
N LEU A 295 26.32 -37.38 30.33
CA LEU A 295 27.38 -37.70 31.30
C LEU A 295 27.95 -36.45 31.96
N GLN A 296 28.20 -35.38 31.20
CA GLN A 296 28.70 -34.11 31.72
C GLN A 296 27.67 -33.42 32.64
N SER A 297 26.37 -33.55 32.34
CA SER A 297 25.31 -33.01 33.19
C SER A 297 25.24 -33.69 34.57
N ILE A 298 25.62 -34.97 34.64
CA ILE A 298 25.67 -35.78 35.87
C ILE A 298 27.01 -35.57 36.61
N HIS A 299 28.12 -35.55 35.89
CA HIS A 299 29.49 -35.51 36.41
C HIS A 299 30.14 -34.15 36.18
N LYS A 300 29.59 -33.10 36.80
CA LYS A 300 29.97 -31.69 36.56
C LYS A 300 31.45 -31.34 36.78
N GLU A 301 32.15 -32.11 37.60
CA GLU A 301 33.57 -31.88 37.95
C GLU A 301 34.54 -32.81 37.18
N ALA A 302 34.03 -33.74 36.37
CA ALA A 302 34.86 -34.66 35.62
C ALA A 302 35.44 -34.00 34.36
N SER A 303 36.66 -34.38 34.00
CA SER A 303 37.27 -33.96 32.73
C SER A 303 36.56 -34.60 31.54
N VAL A 304 36.53 -33.90 30.40
CA VAL A 304 35.90 -34.43 29.17
C VAL A 304 36.53 -35.77 28.76
N GLU A 305 37.85 -35.91 28.93
CA GLU A 305 38.60 -37.13 28.63
C GLU A 305 38.20 -38.33 29.50
N ASP A 306 37.85 -38.09 30.77
CA ASP A 306 37.36 -39.14 31.66
C ASP A 306 35.94 -39.57 31.30
N LEU A 307 35.10 -38.62 30.87
CA LEU A 307 33.74 -38.88 30.40
C LEU A 307 33.73 -39.67 29.09
N GLU A 308 34.64 -39.36 28.16
CA GLU A 308 34.82 -40.13 26.93
C GLU A 308 35.23 -41.58 27.23
N LYS A 309 36.19 -41.79 28.13
CA LYS A 309 36.59 -43.15 28.56
C LYS A 309 35.45 -43.90 29.23
N GLN A 310 34.64 -43.23 30.04
CA GLN A 310 33.45 -43.83 30.65
C GLN A 310 32.41 -44.22 29.60
N LEU A 311 32.20 -43.37 28.60
CA LEU A 311 31.28 -43.63 27.50
C LEU A 311 31.69 -44.86 26.69
N GLU A 312 32.98 -45.00 26.37
CA GLU A 312 33.50 -46.18 25.66
C GLU A 312 33.29 -47.46 26.48
N ARG A 313 33.58 -47.44 27.80
CA ARG A 313 33.31 -48.60 28.69
C ARG A 313 31.83 -48.98 28.72
N LEU A 314 30.92 -48.00 28.68
CA LEU A 314 29.48 -48.25 28.65
C LEU A 314 29.04 -48.85 27.31
N LYS A 315 29.60 -48.40 26.19
CA LYS A 315 29.34 -49.00 24.87
C LYS A 315 29.82 -50.45 24.81
N GLU A 316 31.02 -50.74 25.29
CA GLU A 316 31.58 -52.09 25.36
C GLU A 316 30.74 -53.02 26.26
N ALA A 317 30.27 -52.53 27.41
CA ALA A 317 29.40 -53.29 28.29
C ALA A 317 28.03 -53.57 27.66
N SER A 318 27.45 -52.60 26.95
CA SER A 318 26.17 -52.76 26.25
C SER A 318 26.26 -53.75 25.09
N SER A 319 27.33 -53.71 24.29
CA SER A 319 27.52 -54.63 23.17
C SER A 319 27.78 -56.07 23.64
N SER A 320 28.54 -56.25 24.72
CA SER A 320 28.72 -57.56 25.37
C SER A 320 27.42 -58.12 25.94
N SER A 321 26.56 -57.27 26.51
CA SER A 321 25.25 -57.66 27.04
C SER A 321 24.26 -58.08 25.96
N GLN A 322 24.27 -57.40 24.80
CA GLN A 322 23.43 -57.75 23.66
C GLN A 322 23.87 -59.06 22.98
N LEU A 323 25.19 -59.31 22.90
CA LEU A 323 25.73 -60.59 22.42
C LEU A 323 25.29 -61.75 23.32
N ALA A 324 25.33 -61.57 24.65
CA ALA A 324 24.89 -62.58 25.61
C ALA A 324 23.38 -62.89 25.55
N MET A 325 22.54 -61.96 25.09
CA MET A 325 21.10 -62.16 24.92
C MET A 325 20.71 -62.88 23.62
N LEU A 326 21.56 -62.85 22.59
CA LEU A 326 21.33 -63.55 21.31
C LEU A 326 21.80 -65.01 21.33
N GLU A 327 22.58 -65.39 22.35
CA GLU A 327 23.11 -66.74 22.57
C GLU A 327 22.21 -67.61 23.49
N MET A 328 21.03 -67.11 23.86
CA MET A 328 19.97 -67.83 24.59
C MET A 328 18.78 -68.14 23.67
#